data_AF-A0A3D1BKL1-F1
#
_entry.id   AF-A0A3D1BKL1-F1
#
_cell.length_a   1.000
_cell.length_b   1.000
_cell.length_c   1.000
_cell.angle_alpha   90.00
_cell.angle_beta   90.00
_cell.angle_gamma   90.00
#
_symmetry.space_group_name_H-M   'P 1'
#
loop_
_entity.id
_entity.type
_entity.pdbx_description
1 polymer ?
#
loop_
_entity_poly.entity_id
_entity_poly.type
_entity_poly.pdbx_seq_one_letter_code
_entity_poly.pdbx_strand_id
1 'polypeptide(L)'
;IGIEGLSLERLSSIAEERKSTWALELLDRYRQSCQEPIDSMRIALSAPYKSALATGVPVVVMIDEFQRLKNLHIYGAVDPMRVALFEEPVSYRVTPHLITGSQAEIQEILFSSSALSGSSAKIDVPPLKLEDATLMFSSLLDRYGRIKSNVPDDVFEYLGGNPFYIKCMAKAIRFKKSREIGEKDFWTTYLEEIHSGNIYLYWASILKSFFPEVSLRRKAIEILNKINSAGESLTSDRISRSFSLRDEQTEAIMKALYLSGFVTGEFGVFRIPRDRVLRDFIDCLYMREILEKSYSDFETKFLEKSASIKNKGISFEMTIPMVREAELVAAQAFEQIGKNLHLDQDVIGQLQMAIIEACINAIEHSKGEDRKVHLSFDFSGESIEISIESSGREFVSPEVGEPFTSRLLKEETGRGWGIDLIKSFTDSVKFEKTERGTKVILVKSLRPRDSIHGKKDTDQ
;
A
#
# COMPACT_ATOMS: atom_id res chain seq x y z
N ILE A 1 32.23 -5.87 -21.22
CA ILE A 1 33.03 -4.75 -21.77
C ILE A 1 33.05 -3.70 -20.66
N GLY A 2 34.01 -3.81 -19.74
CA GLY A 2 34.15 -2.88 -18.63
C GLY A 2 34.87 -1.63 -19.12
N ILE A 3 34.26 -0.46 -18.97
CA ILE A 3 34.89 0.83 -19.23
C ILE A 3 35.65 1.24 -17.96
N GLU A 4 36.61 0.42 -17.55
CA GLU A 4 37.70 0.82 -16.67
C GLU A 4 38.96 0.86 -17.54
N GLY A 5 39.57 2.04 -17.70
CA GLY A 5 40.96 2.12 -18.17
C GLY A 5 41.23 2.53 -19.62
N LEU A 6 40.32 3.22 -20.33
CA LEU A 6 40.69 3.90 -21.60
C LEU A 6 41.05 5.36 -21.33
N SER A 7 42.33 5.71 -21.42
CA SER A 7 42.77 7.12 -21.37
C SER A 7 42.29 7.88 -22.61
N LEU A 8 42.16 9.21 -22.51
CA LEU A 8 41.86 10.07 -23.67
C LEU A 8 42.87 9.88 -24.80
N GLU A 9 44.14 9.64 -24.46
CA GLU A 9 45.21 9.33 -25.42
C GLU A 9 44.96 8.02 -26.16
N ARG A 10 44.52 6.98 -25.44
CA ARG A 10 44.16 5.70 -26.06
C ARG A 10 42.94 5.82 -26.97
N LEU A 11 41.96 6.62 -26.58
CA LEU A 11 40.79 6.92 -27.42
C LEU A 11 41.20 7.66 -28.71
N SER A 12 42.12 8.62 -28.64
CA SER A 12 42.66 9.30 -29.83
C SER A 12 43.41 8.33 -30.74
N SER A 13 44.30 7.48 -30.19
CA SER A 13 45.03 6.47 -30.96
C SER A 13 44.08 5.51 -31.70
N ILE A 14 43.01 5.04 -31.03
CA ILE A 14 42.01 4.18 -31.68
C ILE A 14 41.25 4.94 -32.78
N ALA A 15 40.95 6.22 -32.58
CA ALA A 15 40.27 7.05 -33.57
C ALA A 15 41.15 7.32 -34.80
N GLU A 16 42.46 7.52 -34.62
CA GLU A 16 43.44 7.65 -35.71
C GLU A 16 43.57 6.34 -36.50
N GLU A 17 43.75 5.20 -35.82
CA GLU A 17 43.85 3.87 -36.44
C GLU A 17 42.61 3.57 -37.31
N ARG A 18 41.43 3.97 -36.83
CA ARG A 18 40.15 3.77 -37.53
C ARG A 18 39.80 4.89 -38.52
N LYS A 19 40.63 5.93 -38.63
CA LYS A 19 40.40 7.13 -39.46
C LYS A 19 39.05 7.81 -39.17
N SER A 20 38.64 7.81 -37.90
CA SER A 20 37.38 8.40 -37.43
C SER A 20 37.56 9.89 -37.13
N THR A 21 37.47 10.73 -38.17
CA THR A 21 37.64 12.20 -38.06
C THR A 21 36.70 12.83 -37.03
N TRP A 22 35.42 12.42 -37.02
CA TRP A 22 34.41 12.90 -36.07
C TRP A 22 34.82 12.67 -34.60
N ALA A 23 35.49 11.56 -34.31
CA ALA A 23 35.88 11.18 -32.96
C ALA A 23 37.10 11.99 -32.51
N LEU A 24 38.06 12.23 -33.41
CA LEU A 24 39.21 13.09 -33.14
C LEU A 24 38.79 14.53 -32.84
N GLU A 25 37.91 15.09 -33.68
CA GLU A 25 37.35 16.44 -33.46
C GLU A 25 36.62 16.55 -32.12
N LEU A 26 35.85 15.52 -31.75
CA LEU A 26 35.14 15.49 -30.47
C LEU A 26 36.10 15.42 -29.28
N LEU A 27 37.13 14.57 -29.36
CA LEU A 27 38.14 14.43 -28.31
C LEU A 27 38.97 15.70 -28.14
N ASP A 28 39.32 16.39 -29.22
CA ASP A 28 40.05 17.65 -29.17
C ASP A 28 39.20 18.76 -28.56
N ARG A 29 37.92 18.86 -28.94
CA ARG A 29 36.98 19.79 -28.29
C ARG A 29 36.82 19.49 -26.81
N TYR A 30 36.69 18.21 -26.44
CA TYR A 30 36.60 17.80 -25.04
C TYR A 30 37.85 18.24 -24.26
N ARG A 31 39.05 18.03 -24.81
CA ARG A 31 40.32 18.46 -24.21
C ARG A 31 40.41 19.98 -24.00
N GLN A 32 39.95 20.76 -24.98
CA GLN A 32 39.95 22.22 -24.90
C GLN A 32 39.00 22.73 -23.82
N SER A 33 37.89 22.04 -23.59
CA SER A 33 36.89 22.38 -22.57
C SER A 33 37.12 21.71 -21.21
N CYS A 34 38.22 20.99 -20.99
CA CYS A 34 38.47 20.24 -19.74
C CYS A 34 38.43 21.09 -18.46
N GLN A 35 38.67 22.40 -18.57
CA GLN A 35 38.60 23.32 -17.42
C GLN A 35 37.17 23.77 -17.09
N GLU A 36 36.21 23.52 -17.99
CA GLU A 36 34.79 23.86 -17.88
C GLU A 36 33.96 22.56 -17.87
N PRO A 37 33.63 22.01 -16.69
CA PRO A 37 33.00 20.69 -16.56
C PRO A 37 31.66 20.56 -17.29
N ILE A 38 30.86 21.63 -17.34
CA ILE A 38 29.57 21.64 -18.03
C ILE A 38 29.76 21.50 -19.54
N ASP A 39 30.73 22.23 -20.10
CA ASP A 39 31.03 22.17 -21.53
C ASP A 39 31.64 20.83 -21.92
N SER A 40 32.58 20.32 -21.11
CA SER A 40 33.10 18.97 -21.26
C SER A 40 31.99 17.92 -21.27
N MET A 41 31.05 18.03 -20.34
CA MET A 41 29.93 17.09 -20.23
C MET A 41 28.98 17.20 -21.42
N ARG A 42 28.66 18.42 -21.88
CA ARG A 42 27.83 18.63 -23.09
C ARG A 42 28.49 18.05 -24.34
N ILE A 43 29.81 18.20 -24.49
CA ILE A 43 30.57 17.60 -25.59
C ILE A 43 30.50 16.08 -25.51
N ALA A 44 30.71 15.50 -24.33
CA ALA A 44 30.61 14.05 -24.12
C ALA A 44 29.22 13.50 -24.42
N LEU A 45 28.15 14.18 -23.97
CA LEU A 45 26.76 13.81 -24.22
C LEU A 45 26.37 13.91 -25.70
N SER A 46 27.08 14.72 -26.50
CA SER A 46 26.87 14.82 -27.95
C SER A 46 27.51 13.67 -28.74
N ALA A 47 28.40 12.87 -28.12
CA ALA A 47 29.16 11.84 -28.81
C ALA A 47 28.31 10.75 -29.49
N PRO A 48 27.24 10.23 -28.86
CA PRO A 48 26.32 9.28 -29.52
C PRO A 48 25.72 9.85 -30.80
N TYR A 49 25.29 11.11 -30.78
CA TYR A 49 24.70 11.79 -31.93
C TYR A 49 25.74 12.00 -33.05
N LYS A 50 26.94 12.48 -32.72
CA LYS A 50 28.04 12.67 -33.68
C LYS A 50 28.47 11.34 -34.31
N SER A 51 28.53 10.27 -33.52
CA SER A 51 28.78 8.92 -34.01
C SER A 51 27.71 8.47 -35.00
N ALA A 52 26.43 8.66 -34.66
CA ALA A 52 25.33 8.24 -35.51
C ALA A 52 25.30 9.01 -36.85
N LEU A 53 25.59 10.32 -36.85
CA LEU A 53 25.71 11.10 -38.08
C LEU A 53 26.88 10.66 -38.96
N ALA A 54 28.03 10.37 -38.36
CA ALA A 54 29.23 10.02 -39.12
C ALA A 54 29.22 8.58 -39.65
N THR A 55 28.58 7.66 -38.91
CA THR A 55 28.61 6.22 -39.23
C THR A 55 27.30 5.70 -39.85
N GLY A 56 26.20 6.44 -39.72
CA GLY A 56 24.86 5.99 -40.07
C GLY A 56 24.29 4.93 -39.10
N VAL A 57 25.03 4.55 -38.05
CA VAL A 57 24.59 3.53 -37.08
C VAL A 57 24.04 4.24 -35.83
N PRO A 58 22.75 4.04 -35.49
CA PRO A 58 22.16 4.67 -34.31
C PRO A 58 22.80 4.11 -33.03
N VAL A 59 23.03 5.00 -32.07
CA VAL A 59 23.57 4.65 -30.75
C VAL A 59 22.43 4.75 -29.73
N VAL A 60 22.20 3.65 -29.00
CA VAL A 60 21.24 3.62 -27.88
C VAL A 60 21.96 4.12 -26.62
N VAL A 61 21.42 5.15 -25.98
CA VAL A 61 21.93 5.69 -24.72
C VAL A 61 21.06 5.17 -23.58
N MET A 62 21.63 4.42 -22.65
CA MET A 62 20.92 3.91 -21.47
C MET A 62 21.44 4.63 -20.23
N ILE A 63 20.55 5.27 -19.49
CA ILE A 63 20.87 5.98 -18.26
C ILE A 63 20.04 5.37 -17.13
N ASP A 64 20.73 4.69 -16.24
CA ASP A 64 20.12 4.09 -15.06
C ASP A 64 20.06 5.11 -13.92
N GLU A 65 18.94 5.18 -13.21
CA GLU A 65 18.71 6.10 -12.08
C GLU A 65 18.94 7.58 -12.42
N PHE A 66 18.30 8.05 -13.48
CA PHE A 66 18.48 9.38 -14.08
C PHE A 66 18.28 10.54 -13.11
N GLN A 67 17.40 10.38 -12.12
CA GLN A 67 17.19 11.38 -11.07
C GLN A 67 18.47 11.73 -10.30
N ARG A 68 19.45 10.82 -10.24
CA ARG A 68 20.72 11.03 -9.53
C ARG A 68 21.61 12.08 -10.19
N LEU A 69 21.29 12.51 -11.42
CA LEU A 69 21.96 13.63 -12.08
C LEU A 69 21.86 14.94 -11.28
N LYS A 70 20.78 15.12 -10.50
CA LYS A 70 20.64 16.25 -9.56
C LYS A 70 21.76 16.29 -8.51
N ASN A 71 22.33 15.13 -8.18
CA ASN A 71 23.36 14.96 -7.15
C ASN A 71 24.79 15.01 -7.69
N LEU A 72 24.98 15.21 -9.00
CA LEU A 72 26.32 15.53 -9.49
C LEU A 72 26.77 16.83 -8.81
N HIS A 73 28.05 16.98 -8.49
CA HIS A 73 28.59 18.20 -7.90
C HIS A 73 29.60 18.78 -8.88
N ILE A 74 29.30 19.93 -9.46
CA ILE A 74 30.24 20.73 -10.23
C ILE A 74 30.44 22.02 -9.43
N TYR A 75 31.67 22.25 -8.94
CA TYR A 75 32.04 23.36 -8.04
C TYR A 75 31.21 23.48 -6.74
N GLY A 76 30.69 22.38 -6.20
CA GLY A 76 30.06 22.34 -4.87
C GLY A 76 28.62 22.85 -4.78
N ALA A 77 27.97 23.21 -5.91
CA ALA A 77 26.56 23.60 -5.95
C ALA A 77 25.68 22.55 -6.67
N VAL A 78 24.51 22.28 -6.08
CA VAL A 78 23.42 21.49 -6.69
C VAL A 78 22.72 22.40 -7.69
N ASP A 79 22.62 21.98 -8.96
CA ASP A 79 21.97 22.77 -10.00
C ASP A 79 20.87 21.95 -10.72
N PRO A 80 19.59 22.33 -10.57
CA PRO A 80 18.45 21.73 -11.28
C PRO A 80 18.55 21.83 -12.82
N MET A 81 19.31 22.78 -13.38
CA MET A 81 19.48 22.97 -14.83
C MET A 81 20.25 21.83 -15.53
N ARG A 82 20.72 20.81 -14.80
CA ARG A 82 21.53 19.73 -15.42
C ARG A 82 20.72 18.70 -16.19
N VAL A 83 19.42 18.58 -15.90
CA VAL A 83 18.51 17.84 -16.79
C VAL A 83 18.44 18.52 -18.17
N ALA A 84 18.59 19.86 -18.21
CA ALA A 84 18.60 20.61 -19.47
C ALA A 84 19.76 20.19 -20.40
N LEU A 85 20.87 19.68 -19.85
CA LEU A 85 21.99 19.16 -20.65
C LEU A 85 21.61 17.97 -21.53
N PHE A 86 20.54 17.26 -21.20
CA PHE A 86 20.03 16.13 -21.97
C PHE A 86 18.92 16.54 -22.95
N GLU A 87 18.38 17.76 -22.85
CA GLU A 87 17.33 18.23 -23.77
C GLU A 87 17.84 18.32 -25.20
N GLU A 88 19.03 18.90 -25.40
CA GLU A 88 19.66 19.01 -26.70
C GLU A 88 19.94 17.61 -27.32
N PRO A 89 20.66 16.68 -26.65
CA PRO A 89 20.86 15.31 -27.12
C PRO A 89 19.57 14.55 -27.47
N VAL A 90 18.53 14.68 -26.65
CA VAL A 90 17.24 13.99 -26.86
C VAL A 90 16.46 14.61 -28.03
N SER A 91 16.56 15.93 -28.22
CA SER A 91 15.85 16.65 -29.29
C SER A 91 16.26 16.24 -30.70
N TYR A 92 17.47 15.68 -30.87
CA TYR A 92 17.99 15.28 -32.18
C TYR A 92 17.23 14.10 -32.81
N ARG A 93 16.53 13.27 -32.01
CA ARG A 93 15.74 12.11 -32.47
C ARG A 93 16.50 11.04 -33.28
N VAL A 94 17.84 11.12 -33.35
CA VAL A 94 18.70 10.12 -34.02
C VAL A 94 19.16 9.03 -33.06
N THR A 95 19.35 9.36 -31.78
CA THR A 95 19.80 8.43 -30.75
C THR A 95 18.67 8.15 -29.76
N PRO A 96 18.13 6.92 -29.71
CA PRO A 96 17.12 6.58 -28.70
C PRO A 96 17.75 6.59 -27.31
N HIS A 97 17.07 7.24 -26.36
CA HIS A 97 17.48 7.27 -24.96
C HIS A 97 16.53 6.40 -24.13
N LEU A 98 17.08 5.46 -23.37
CA LEU A 98 16.35 4.68 -22.36
C LEU A 98 16.76 5.19 -20.98
N ILE A 99 15.77 5.66 -20.23
CA ILE A 99 15.98 6.31 -18.94
C ILE A 99 15.20 5.51 -17.89
N THR A 100 15.86 5.13 -16.80
CA THR A 100 15.22 4.51 -15.64
C THR A 100 15.26 5.45 -14.43
N GLY A 101 14.39 5.21 -13.46
CA GLY A 101 14.38 5.92 -12.20
C GLY A 101 13.09 5.67 -11.42
N SER A 102 13.02 6.21 -10.21
CA SER A 102 11.80 6.13 -9.42
C SER A 102 10.66 6.90 -10.12
N GLN A 103 9.44 6.35 -10.08
CA GLN A 103 8.30 6.92 -10.80
C GLN A 103 8.04 8.38 -10.39
N ALA A 104 8.06 8.68 -9.09
CA ALA A 104 7.81 10.02 -8.57
C ALA A 104 8.88 11.03 -9.01
N GLU A 105 10.16 10.66 -8.96
CA GLU A 105 11.24 11.57 -9.34
C GLU A 105 11.32 11.78 -10.85
N ILE A 106 11.11 10.73 -11.66
CA ILE A 106 11.06 10.85 -13.12
C ILE A 106 9.88 11.71 -13.55
N GLN A 107 8.70 11.51 -12.94
CA GLN A 107 7.52 12.31 -13.25
C GLN A 107 7.74 13.79 -12.90
N GLU A 108 8.31 14.10 -11.74
CA GLU A 108 8.70 15.48 -11.37
C GLU A 108 9.66 16.09 -12.40
N ILE A 109 10.68 15.33 -12.82
CA ILE A 109 11.66 15.78 -13.83
C ILE A 109 10.97 16.07 -15.17
N LEU A 110 10.11 15.17 -15.65
CA LEU A 110 9.39 15.34 -16.91
C LEU A 110 8.39 16.50 -16.89
N PHE A 111 7.78 16.79 -15.74
CA PHE A 111 6.93 17.98 -15.57
C PHE A 111 7.74 19.27 -15.58
N SER A 112 8.93 19.27 -14.99
CA SER A 112 9.80 20.45 -14.94
C SER A 112 10.51 20.77 -16.26
N SER A 113 10.69 19.77 -17.14
CA SER A 113 11.43 19.90 -18.40
C SER A 113 10.51 19.80 -19.63
N SER A 114 10.21 20.95 -20.23
CA SER A 114 9.33 21.06 -21.41
C SER A 114 9.83 20.26 -22.62
N ALA A 115 11.14 20.12 -22.80
CA ALA A 115 11.73 19.41 -23.94
C ALA A 115 11.60 17.87 -23.84
N LEU A 116 11.54 17.31 -22.63
CA LEU A 116 11.39 15.86 -22.42
C LEU A 116 9.93 15.39 -22.42
N SER A 117 9.00 16.30 -22.11
CA SER A 117 7.57 16.00 -21.97
C SER A 117 6.88 15.59 -23.29
N GLY A 118 7.30 16.16 -24.43
CA GLY A 118 6.63 15.95 -25.73
C GLY A 118 7.17 14.83 -26.62
N SER A 119 8.29 14.20 -26.25
CA SER A 119 8.99 13.24 -27.13
C SER A 119 9.33 11.91 -26.44
N SER A 120 8.83 11.66 -25.22
CA SER A 120 9.15 10.45 -24.43
C SER A 120 7.98 9.48 -24.41
N ALA A 121 8.29 8.19 -24.58
CA ALA A 121 7.37 7.10 -24.31
C ALA A 121 7.63 6.57 -22.89
N LYS A 122 6.59 6.51 -22.06
CA LYS A 122 6.69 5.96 -20.70
C LYS A 122 6.35 4.48 -20.73
N ILE A 123 7.22 3.66 -20.15
CA ILE A 123 6.98 2.23 -19.95
C ILE A 123 6.94 1.99 -18.45
N ASP A 124 5.75 1.73 -17.92
CA ASP A 124 5.59 1.36 -16.52
C ASP A 124 5.92 -0.14 -16.36
N VAL A 125 6.80 -0.45 -15.41
CA VAL A 125 7.17 -1.83 -15.06
C VAL A 125 6.38 -2.24 -13.83
N PRO A 126 5.28 -3.00 -13.97
CA PRO A 126 4.47 -3.39 -12.83
C PRO A 126 5.18 -4.47 -11.99
N PRO A 127 4.72 -4.70 -10.74
CA PRO A 127 5.14 -5.86 -9.97
C PRO A 127 4.82 -7.17 -10.68
N LEU A 128 5.51 -8.24 -10.28
CA LEU A 128 5.26 -9.58 -10.82
C LEU A 128 3.85 -10.06 -10.44
N LYS A 129 3.22 -10.78 -11.37
CA LYS A 129 1.99 -11.51 -11.08
C LYS A 129 2.26 -12.64 -10.09
N LEU A 130 1.21 -13.12 -9.42
CA LEU A 130 1.30 -14.16 -8.41
C LEU A 130 2.05 -15.42 -8.90
N GLU A 131 1.72 -15.87 -10.11
CA GLU A 131 2.36 -17.03 -10.75
C GLU A 131 3.87 -16.82 -10.96
N ASP A 132 4.26 -15.69 -11.54
CA ASP A 132 5.66 -15.32 -11.80
C ASP A 132 6.44 -15.11 -10.50
N ALA A 133 5.82 -14.49 -9.49
CA ALA A 133 6.41 -14.28 -8.17
C ALA A 133 6.68 -15.61 -7.47
N THR A 134 5.71 -16.53 -7.51
CA THR A 134 5.83 -17.88 -6.94
C THR A 134 6.90 -18.69 -7.66
N LEU A 135 6.96 -18.60 -8.99
CA LEU A 135 7.99 -19.25 -9.79
C LEU A 135 9.38 -18.69 -9.49
N MET A 136 9.52 -17.37 -9.42
CA MET A 136 10.78 -16.71 -9.06
C MET A 136 11.27 -17.16 -7.68
N PHE A 137 10.39 -17.18 -6.68
CA PHE A 137 10.75 -17.61 -5.34
C PHE A 137 11.19 -19.07 -5.31
N SER A 138 10.42 -19.96 -5.94
CA SER A 138 10.74 -21.40 -6.00
C SER A 138 12.08 -21.64 -6.69
N SER A 139 12.33 -20.98 -7.83
CA SER A 139 13.61 -21.04 -8.56
C SER A 139 14.80 -20.56 -7.71
N LEU A 140 14.61 -19.53 -6.88
CA LEU A 140 15.63 -19.05 -5.96
C LEU A 140 15.90 -20.05 -4.82
N LEU A 141 14.86 -20.67 -4.26
CA LEU A 141 15.00 -21.69 -3.21
C LEU A 141 15.71 -22.94 -3.74
N ASP A 142 15.35 -23.41 -4.94
CA ASP A 142 15.99 -24.57 -5.58
C ASP A 142 17.50 -24.32 -5.76
N ARG A 143 17.87 -23.11 -6.19
CA ARG A 143 19.29 -22.69 -6.30
C ARG A 143 20.03 -22.74 -4.97
N TYR A 144 19.32 -22.54 -3.86
CA TYR A 144 19.87 -22.61 -2.50
C TYR A 144 19.76 -24.01 -1.87
N GLY A 145 19.28 -25.02 -2.61
CA GLY A 145 19.08 -26.37 -2.10
C GLY A 145 17.97 -26.45 -1.04
N ARG A 146 16.99 -25.55 -1.10
CA ARG A 146 15.81 -25.49 -0.22
C ARG A 146 14.56 -25.89 -1.01
N ILE A 147 13.60 -26.50 -0.33
CA ILE A 147 12.35 -26.96 -0.94
C ILE A 147 11.19 -26.21 -0.27
N LYS A 148 10.30 -25.63 -1.08
CA LYS A 148 9.05 -25.03 -0.61
C LYS A 148 8.14 -26.15 -0.10
N SER A 149 7.73 -26.10 1.16
CA SER A 149 6.83 -27.09 1.76
C SER A 149 5.69 -26.36 2.48
N ASN A 150 4.50 -26.34 1.89
CA ASN A 150 3.31 -25.80 2.56
C ASN A 150 3.37 -24.28 2.89
N VAL A 151 4.02 -23.48 2.03
CA VAL A 151 3.87 -22.01 2.03
C VAL A 151 2.76 -21.68 1.03
N PRO A 152 1.60 -21.16 1.48
CA PRO A 152 0.52 -20.84 0.57
C PRO A 152 0.88 -19.65 -0.33
N ASP A 153 0.31 -19.61 -1.54
CA ASP A 153 0.73 -18.67 -2.58
C ASP A 153 0.31 -17.22 -2.28
N ASP A 154 -0.75 -17.05 -1.48
CA ASP A 154 -1.22 -15.78 -0.93
C ASP A 154 -0.14 -14.99 -0.16
N VAL A 155 0.85 -15.68 0.40
CA VAL A 155 2.02 -15.06 1.02
C VAL A 155 2.81 -14.19 0.02
N PHE A 156 2.82 -14.52 -1.27
CA PHE A 156 3.48 -13.69 -2.29
C PHE A 156 2.65 -12.47 -2.70
N GLU A 157 1.32 -12.52 -2.54
CA GLU A 157 0.49 -11.31 -2.60
C GLU A 157 0.86 -10.34 -1.48
N TYR A 158 1.24 -10.86 -0.30
CA TYR A 158 1.71 -10.04 0.81
C TYR A 158 2.98 -9.23 0.44
N LEU A 159 3.91 -9.85 -0.29
CA LEU A 159 5.11 -9.18 -0.82
C LEU A 159 4.81 -8.26 -2.03
N GLY A 160 3.55 -8.18 -2.46
CA GLY A 160 3.11 -7.31 -3.54
C GLY A 160 3.75 -7.59 -4.89
N GLY A 161 4.24 -8.82 -5.11
CA GLY A 161 4.94 -9.20 -6.35
C GLY A 161 6.27 -8.47 -6.59
N ASN A 162 6.87 -7.84 -5.56
CA ASN A 162 8.10 -7.09 -5.72
C ASN A 162 9.33 -8.03 -5.80
N PRO A 163 10.07 -8.08 -6.94
CA PRO A 163 11.24 -8.96 -7.10
C PRO A 163 12.32 -8.74 -6.04
N PHE A 164 12.49 -7.51 -5.56
CA PHE A 164 13.47 -7.19 -4.53
C PHE A 164 13.12 -7.86 -3.20
N TYR A 165 11.87 -7.73 -2.75
CA TYR A 165 11.42 -8.39 -1.50
C TYR A 165 11.51 -9.91 -1.61
N ILE A 166 11.07 -10.50 -2.72
CA ILE A 166 11.15 -11.94 -2.99
C ILE A 166 12.61 -12.42 -2.88
N LYS A 167 13.56 -11.67 -3.46
CA LYS A 167 14.98 -11.99 -3.41
C LYS A 167 15.57 -11.86 -2.01
N CYS A 168 15.19 -10.83 -1.26
CA CYS A 168 15.63 -10.65 0.14
C CYS A 168 15.14 -11.81 1.01
N MET A 169 13.86 -12.16 0.90
CA MET A 169 13.26 -13.30 1.58
C MET A 169 13.97 -14.62 1.25
N ALA A 170 14.14 -14.95 -0.04
CA ALA A 170 14.81 -16.18 -0.45
C ALA A 170 16.26 -16.26 0.05
N LYS A 171 16.98 -15.13 0.06
CA LYS A 171 18.35 -15.04 0.61
C LYS A 171 18.40 -15.26 2.12
N ALA A 172 17.45 -14.69 2.87
CA ALA A 172 17.40 -14.86 4.32
C ALA A 172 17.08 -16.32 4.69
N ILE A 173 16.15 -16.93 3.96
CA ILE A 173 15.75 -18.35 4.12
C ILE A 173 16.94 -19.32 3.88
N ARG A 174 17.91 -18.95 3.03
CA ARG A 174 19.13 -19.74 2.81
C ARG A 174 19.84 -20.15 4.11
N PHE A 175 19.80 -19.29 5.12
CA PHE A 175 20.51 -19.50 6.38
C PHE A 175 19.69 -20.31 7.42
N LYS A 176 18.43 -20.63 7.14
CA LYS A 176 17.62 -21.48 8.02
C LYS A 176 18.12 -22.92 8.00
N LYS A 177 17.99 -23.61 9.13
CA LYS A 177 18.52 -24.97 9.36
C LYS A 177 17.72 -26.05 8.61
N SER A 178 16.41 -25.86 8.49
CA SER A 178 15.55 -26.81 7.77
C SER A 178 15.74 -26.71 6.27
N ARG A 179 15.65 -27.85 5.58
CA ARG A 179 15.62 -27.93 4.12
C ARG A 179 14.24 -27.55 3.57
N GLU A 180 13.20 -27.91 4.31
CA GLU A 180 11.80 -27.63 4.05
C GLU A 180 11.39 -26.35 4.78
N ILE A 181 10.74 -25.44 4.04
CA ILE A 181 10.32 -24.13 4.54
C ILE A 181 8.81 -24.09 4.61
N GLY A 182 8.27 -23.96 5.82
CA GLY A 182 6.84 -23.79 6.07
C GLY A 182 6.40 -22.34 6.23
N GLU A 183 5.09 -22.12 6.38
CA GLU A 183 4.49 -20.79 6.60
C GLU A 183 5.09 -20.07 7.82
N LYS A 184 5.29 -20.78 8.93
CA LYS A 184 5.89 -20.19 10.15
C LYS A 184 7.31 -19.69 9.89
N ASP A 185 8.14 -20.48 9.20
CA ASP A 185 9.51 -20.09 8.87
C ASP A 185 9.53 -18.87 7.96
N PHE A 186 8.56 -18.77 7.04
CA PHE A 186 8.39 -17.60 6.19
C PHE A 186 8.12 -16.35 7.03
N TRP A 187 7.10 -16.36 7.90
CA TRP A 187 6.73 -15.19 8.69
C TRP A 187 7.82 -14.77 9.67
N THR A 188 8.48 -15.72 10.33
CA THR A 188 9.63 -15.41 11.18
C THR A 188 10.75 -14.75 10.38
N THR A 189 11.05 -15.27 9.18
CA THR A 189 12.07 -14.65 8.31
C THR A 189 11.64 -13.26 7.81
N TYR A 190 10.35 -13.07 7.53
CA TYR A 190 9.80 -11.80 7.10
C TYR A 190 9.97 -10.73 8.18
N LEU A 191 9.60 -11.05 9.43
CA LEU A 191 9.75 -10.15 10.56
C LEU A 191 11.23 -9.80 10.82
N GLU A 192 12.14 -10.77 10.70
CA GLU A 192 13.59 -10.53 10.78
C GLU A 192 14.06 -9.56 9.67
N GLU A 193 13.59 -9.74 8.43
CA GLU A 193 13.94 -8.89 7.30
C GLU A 193 13.42 -7.45 7.44
N ILE A 194 12.21 -7.27 7.98
CA ILE A 194 11.60 -5.96 8.23
C ILE A 194 12.23 -5.26 9.42
N HIS A 195 12.63 -5.99 10.46
CA HIS A 195 13.22 -5.40 11.65
C HIS A 195 14.69 -5.01 11.47
N SER A 196 15.47 -5.84 10.79
CA SER A 196 16.93 -5.65 10.71
C SER A 196 17.62 -6.24 9.48
N GLY A 197 16.88 -6.87 8.56
CA GLY A 197 17.47 -7.46 7.34
C GLY A 197 17.64 -6.46 6.20
N ASN A 198 17.72 -6.99 4.98
CA ASN A 198 18.04 -6.19 3.80
C ASN A 198 16.88 -5.27 3.39
N ILE A 199 15.64 -5.70 3.62
CA ILE A 199 14.46 -4.85 3.39
C ILE A 199 14.51 -3.61 4.31
N TYR A 200 14.78 -3.81 5.60
CA TYR A 200 14.97 -2.71 6.55
C TYR A 200 16.07 -1.75 6.09
N LEU A 201 17.26 -2.29 5.79
CA LEU A 201 18.42 -1.49 5.40
C LEU A 201 18.17 -0.68 4.12
N TYR A 202 17.47 -1.26 3.15
CA TYR A 202 17.08 -0.58 1.91
C TYR A 202 16.21 0.65 2.20
N TRP A 203 15.08 0.46 2.88
CA TRP A 203 14.16 1.57 3.15
C TRP A 203 14.74 2.59 4.12
N ALA A 204 15.50 2.15 5.13
CA ALA A 204 16.22 3.05 6.03
C ALA A 204 17.27 3.89 5.29
N SER A 205 17.95 3.31 4.29
CA SER A 205 18.92 4.04 3.45
C SER A 205 18.24 5.12 2.61
N ILE A 206 17.09 4.83 2.00
CA ILE A 206 16.31 5.82 1.25
C ILE A 206 15.86 6.94 2.18
N LEU A 207 15.28 6.60 3.34
CA LEU A 207 14.85 7.62 4.28
C LEU A 207 16.02 8.51 4.73
N LYS A 208 17.19 7.93 4.97
CA LYS A 208 18.39 8.66 5.37
C LYS A 208 18.94 9.55 4.25
N SER A 209 18.82 9.16 2.98
CA SER A 209 19.29 9.99 1.87
C SER A 209 18.45 11.25 1.68
N PHE A 210 17.14 11.17 1.94
CA PHE A 210 16.23 12.33 1.87
C PHE A 210 16.20 13.14 3.16
N PHE A 211 16.45 12.51 4.32
CA PHE A 211 16.50 13.18 5.62
C PHE A 211 17.83 12.87 6.34
N PRO A 212 18.94 13.54 5.97
CA PRO A 212 20.24 13.34 6.60
C PRO A 212 20.22 13.80 8.07
N GLU A 213 19.56 14.93 8.35
CA GLU A 213 19.42 15.49 9.68
C GLU A 213 18.53 14.62 10.58
N VAL A 214 19.02 14.33 11.79
CA VAL A 214 18.34 13.44 12.75
C VAL A 214 16.98 14.01 13.19
N SER A 215 16.91 15.32 13.43
CA SER A 215 15.68 16.00 13.87
C SER A 215 14.56 15.94 12.83
N LEU A 216 14.88 16.25 11.57
CA LEU A 216 13.94 16.17 10.45
C LEU A 216 13.54 14.72 10.16
N ARG A 217 14.49 13.78 10.21
CA ARG A 217 14.21 12.36 10.01
C ARG A 217 13.25 11.83 11.08
N ARG A 218 13.43 12.20 12.35
CA ARG A 218 12.52 11.81 13.44
C ARG A 218 11.09 12.29 13.16
N LYS A 219 10.91 13.56 12.77
CA LYS A 219 9.61 14.12 12.39
C LYS A 219 8.99 13.42 11.19
N ALA A 220 9.78 13.09 10.17
CA ALA A 220 9.31 12.35 9.00
C ALA A 220 8.75 10.97 9.39
N ILE A 221 9.42 10.24 10.31
CA ILE A 221 8.94 8.95 10.81
C ILE A 221 7.60 9.09 11.56
N GLU A 222 7.47 10.13 12.39
CA GLU A 222 6.22 10.40 13.11
C GLU A 222 5.05 10.73 12.15
N ILE A 223 5.31 11.53 11.11
CA ILE A 223 4.34 11.85 10.06
C ILE A 223 3.92 10.59 9.29
N LEU A 224 4.89 9.76 8.88
CA LEU A 224 4.61 8.52 8.17
C LEU A 224 3.73 7.57 8.99
N ASN A 225 4.04 7.40 10.28
CA ASN A 225 3.23 6.58 11.18
C ASN A 225 1.83 7.16 11.35
N LYS A 226 1.68 8.49 11.45
CA LYS A 226 0.36 9.13 11.52
C LYS A 226 -0.47 8.87 10.26
N ILE A 227 0.10 9.04 9.07
CA ILE A 227 -0.58 8.73 7.80
C ILE A 227 -0.93 7.23 7.72
N ASN A 228 -0.04 6.34 8.15
CA ASN A 228 -0.28 4.89 8.14
C ASN A 228 -1.43 4.50 9.09
N SER A 229 -1.45 5.08 10.29
CA SER A 229 -2.47 4.81 11.33
C SER A 229 -3.85 5.40 11.03
N ALA A 230 -3.92 6.50 10.29
CA ALA A 230 -5.19 7.15 9.97
C ALA A 230 -6.09 6.30 9.06
N GLY A 231 -5.52 5.42 8.23
CA GLY A 231 -6.26 4.63 7.24
C GLY A 231 -6.89 5.44 6.10
N GLU A 232 -6.95 6.76 6.22
CA GLU A 232 -7.44 7.74 5.26
C GLU A 232 -6.33 8.67 4.75
N SER A 233 -6.62 9.39 3.65
CA SER A 233 -5.69 10.39 3.12
C SER A 233 -5.65 11.64 4.00
N LEU A 234 -4.45 12.19 4.27
CA LEU A 234 -4.26 13.38 5.10
C LEU A 234 -3.82 14.58 4.26
N THR A 235 -4.33 15.77 4.59
CA THR A 235 -3.94 17.03 3.96
C THR A 235 -2.70 17.64 4.62
N SER A 236 -1.93 18.45 3.87
CA SER A 236 -0.81 19.24 4.42
C SER A 236 -1.22 20.04 5.66
N ASP A 237 -2.39 20.67 5.66
CA ASP A 237 -2.89 21.45 6.80
C ASP A 237 -3.11 20.61 8.05
N ARG A 238 -3.69 19.41 7.91
CA ARG A 238 -3.90 18.49 9.04
C ARG A 238 -2.56 18.03 9.61
N ILE A 239 -1.57 17.79 8.75
CA ILE A 239 -0.21 17.40 9.16
C ILE A 239 0.48 18.57 9.88
N SER A 240 0.47 19.77 9.30
CA SER A 240 1.05 21.00 9.87
C SER A 240 0.52 21.25 11.29
N ARG A 241 -0.80 21.17 11.49
CA ARG A 241 -1.44 21.32 12.80
C ARG A 241 -1.07 20.22 13.79
N SER A 242 -1.03 18.96 13.34
CA SER A 242 -0.76 17.82 14.23
C SER A 242 0.67 17.82 14.79
N PHE A 243 1.62 18.39 14.05
CA PHE A 243 3.05 18.38 14.42
C PHE A 243 3.61 19.77 14.73
N SER A 244 2.76 20.80 14.79
CA SER A 244 3.14 22.20 15.04
C SER A 244 4.30 22.68 14.16
N LEU A 245 4.23 22.35 12.86
CA LEU A 245 5.24 22.71 11.87
C LEU A 245 4.85 24.01 11.15
N ARG A 246 5.84 24.71 10.61
CA ARG A 246 5.59 25.79 9.65
C ARG A 246 5.19 25.18 8.31
N ASP A 247 4.39 25.89 7.52
CA ASP A 247 3.88 25.37 6.25
C ASP A 247 5.01 25.05 5.25
N GLU A 248 6.01 25.93 5.13
CA GLU A 248 7.21 25.68 4.32
C GLU A 248 7.96 24.39 4.71
N GLN A 249 8.07 24.13 6.03
CA GLN A 249 8.74 22.92 6.52
C GLN A 249 7.90 21.67 6.25
N THR A 250 6.58 21.78 6.39
CA THR A 250 5.65 20.69 6.08
C THR A 250 5.71 20.34 4.60
N GLU A 251 5.66 21.35 3.73
CA GLU A 251 5.76 21.16 2.28
C GLU A 251 7.09 20.51 1.88
N ALA A 252 8.21 20.97 2.44
CA ALA A 252 9.52 20.38 2.18
C ALA A 252 9.60 18.90 2.61
N ILE A 253 9.10 18.55 3.80
CA ILE A 253 9.08 17.17 4.29
C ILE A 253 8.17 16.31 3.42
N MET A 254 6.96 16.78 3.11
CA MET A 254 6.00 16.03 2.30
C MET A 254 6.48 15.83 0.87
N LYS A 255 7.12 16.85 0.27
CA LYS A 255 7.76 16.71 -1.04
C LYS A 255 8.88 15.67 -1.03
N ALA A 256 9.73 15.68 -0.01
CA ALA A 256 10.78 14.67 0.14
C ALA A 256 10.21 13.25 0.36
N LEU A 257 9.15 13.10 1.16
CA LEU A 257 8.45 11.82 1.34
C LEU A 257 7.78 11.32 0.05
N TYR A 258 7.25 12.23 -0.76
CA TYR A 258 6.64 11.90 -2.05
C TYR A 258 7.70 11.43 -3.06
N LEU A 259 8.79 12.21 -3.21
CA LEU A 259 9.88 11.86 -4.13
C LEU A 259 10.58 10.56 -3.75
N SER A 260 10.69 10.27 -2.46
CA SER A 260 11.26 9.00 -1.97
C SER A 260 10.32 7.80 -2.10
N GLY A 261 9.06 8.00 -2.50
CA GLY A 261 8.07 6.95 -2.69
C GLY A 261 7.41 6.43 -1.40
N PHE A 262 7.69 7.05 -0.24
CA PHE A 262 7.05 6.68 1.04
C PHE A 262 5.58 7.09 1.10
N VAL A 263 5.20 8.16 0.40
CA VAL A 263 3.82 8.63 0.27
C VAL A 263 3.43 8.81 -1.19
N THR A 264 2.15 8.66 -1.48
CA THR A 264 1.53 8.99 -2.77
C THR A 264 0.42 9.99 -2.54
N GLY A 265 0.08 10.78 -3.54
CA GLY A 265 -0.89 11.84 -3.37
C GLY A 265 -0.89 12.85 -4.50
N GLU A 266 -2.00 13.57 -4.62
CA GLU A 266 -2.14 14.71 -5.53
C GLU A 266 -2.76 15.89 -4.78
N PHE A 267 -2.47 17.11 -5.21
CA PHE A 267 -3.08 18.34 -4.68
C PHE A 267 -2.99 18.50 -3.14
N GLY A 268 -1.87 18.08 -2.54
CA GLY A 268 -1.64 18.22 -1.09
C GLY A 268 -2.36 17.19 -0.22
N VAL A 269 -2.92 16.14 -0.83
CA VAL A 269 -3.56 15.01 -0.13
C VAL A 269 -2.65 13.79 -0.21
N PHE A 270 -2.21 13.26 0.93
CA PHE A 270 -1.19 12.21 1.01
C PHE A 270 -1.71 10.92 1.66
N ARG A 271 -1.25 9.78 1.16
CA ARG A 271 -1.52 8.44 1.69
C ARG A 271 -0.30 7.54 1.54
N ILE A 272 -0.18 6.51 2.39
CA ILE A 272 0.83 5.47 2.19
C ILE A 272 0.46 4.60 0.98
N PRO A 273 1.41 4.25 0.09
CA PRO A 273 1.18 3.31 -1.00
C PRO A 273 0.50 2.01 -0.56
N ARG A 274 -0.07 1.27 -1.52
CA ARG A 274 -0.64 -0.08 -1.28
C ARG A 274 0.42 -1.17 -1.10
N ASP A 275 1.66 -0.80 -0.79
CA ASP A 275 2.74 -1.71 -0.45
C ASP A 275 2.62 -2.09 1.05
N ARG A 276 2.26 -3.34 1.33
CA ARG A 276 2.12 -3.85 2.71
C ARG A 276 3.46 -3.91 3.44
N VAL A 277 4.52 -4.29 2.74
CA VAL A 277 5.87 -4.40 3.28
C VAL A 277 6.38 -3.03 3.72
N LEU A 278 6.12 -1.99 2.91
CA LEU A 278 6.44 -0.61 3.28
C LEU A 278 5.67 -0.14 4.53
N ARG A 279 4.38 -0.49 4.65
CA ARG A 279 3.58 -0.14 5.84
C ARG A 279 4.10 -0.80 7.11
N ASP A 280 4.46 -2.08 7.02
CA ASP A 280 5.04 -2.82 8.15
C ASP A 280 6.43 -2.28 8.51
N PHE A 281 7.22 -1.89 7.51
CA PHE A 281 8.49 -1.20 7.73
C PHE A 281 8.27 0.13 8.47
N ILE A 282 7.29 0.95 8.08
CA ILE A 282 6.98 2.22 8.76
C ILE A 282 6.57 1.97 10.22
N ASP A 283 5.71 0.98 10.46
CA ASP A 283 5.29 0.59 11.81
C ASP A 283 6.49 0.13 12.66
N CYS A 284 7.35 -0.73 12.09
CA CYS A 284 8.56 -1.21 12.74
C CYS A 284 9.54 -0.07 13.05
N LEU A 285 9.77 0.81 12.08
CA LEU A 285 10.69 1.94 12.22
C LEU A 285 10.22 2.91 13.30
N TYR A 286 8.92 3.22 13.35
CA TYR A 286 8.35 4.06 14.40
C TYR A 286 8.50 3.42 15.79
N MET A 287 8.16 2.13 15.91
CA MET A 287 8.29 1.42 17.18
C MET A 287 9.73 1.39 17.68
N ARG A 288 10.69 1.17 16.78
CA ARG A 288 12.10 1.06 17.12
C ARG A 288 12.76 2.42 17.41
N GLU A 289 12.59 3.40 16.53
CA GLU A 289 13.34 4.67 16.58
C GLU A 289 12.63 5.75 17.43
N ILE A 290 11.30 5.69 17.56
CA ILE A 290 10.52 6.69 18.30
C ILE A 290 10.13 6.17 19.68
N LEU A 291 9.61 4.95 19.76
CA LEU A 291 9.12 4.34 21.01
C LEU A 291 10.15 3.47 21.73
N GLU A 292 11.33 3.24 21.13
CA GLU A 292 12.40 2.40 21.68
C GLU A 292 11.95 0.98 22.05
N LYS A 293 10.99 0.44 21.28
CA LYS A 293 10.44 -0.90 21.46
C LYS A 293 11.33 -1.98 20.85
N SER A 294 11.25 -3.17 21.42
CA SER A 294 12.05 -4.33 21.01
C SER A 294 11.40 -5.09 19.84
N TYR A 295 12.17 -6.02 19.25
CA TYR A 295 11.66 -6.98 18.26
C TYR A 295 10.42 -7.74 18.77
N SER A 296 10.42 -8.15 20.04
CA SER A 296 9.31 -8.92 20.63
C SER A 296 8.01 -8.11 20.71
N ASP A 297 8.11 -6.80 20.97
CA ASP A 297 6.94 -5.91 20.97
C ASP A 297 6.37 -5.76 19.56
N PHE A 298 7.24 -5.64 18.56
CA PHE A 298 6.84 -5.56 17.16
C PHE A 298 6.19 -6.85 16.67
N GLU A 299 6.77 -8.01 16.97
CA GLU A 299 6.20 -9.32 16.64
C GLU A 299 4.79 -9.49 17.23
N THR A 300 4.60 -9.10 18.50
CA THR A 300 3.29 -9.18 19.17
C THR A 300 2.26 -8.30 18.48
N LYS A 301 2.59 -7.02 18.22
CA LYS A 301 1.69 -6.09 17.52
C LYS A 301 1.38 -6.55 16.09
N PHE A 302 2.37 -7.11 15.39
CA PHE A 302 2.18 -7.67 14.06
C PHE A 302 1.19 -8.84 14.10
N LEU A 303 1.34 -9.75 15.07
CA LEU A 303 0.42 -10.88 15.24
C LEU A 303 -1.00 -10.41 15.55
N GLU A 304 -1.18 -9.43 16.45
CA GLU A 304 -2.48 -8.82 16.74
C GLU A 304 -3.12 -8.19 15.50
N LYS A 305 -2.33 -7.42 14.73
CA LYS A 305 -2.78 -6.80 13.48
C LYS A 305 -3.13 -7.85 12.43
N SER A 306 -2.33 -8.91 12.30
CA SER A 306 -2.57 -10.01 11.36
C SER A 306 -3.82 -10.83 11.74
N ALA A 307 -4.10 -11.01 13.03
CA ALA A 307 -5.33 -11.63 13.52
C ALA A 307 -6.54 -10.73 13.26
N SER A 308 -6.40 -9.42 13.45
CA SER A 308 -7.42 -8.44 13.09
C SER A 308 -7.68 -8.38 11.59
N ILE A 309 -6.64 -8.51 10.74
CA ILE A 309 -6.74 -8.54 9.27
C ILE A 309 -7.30 -9.88 8.76
N LYS A 310 -6.96 -11.02 9.36
CA LYS A 310 -7.60 -12.31 9.08
C LYS A 310 -9.10 -12.29 9.40
N ASN A 311 -9.51 -11.44 10.36
CA ASN A 311 -10.91 -11.15 10.65
C ASN A 311 -11.50 -9.96 9.85
N LYS A 312 -10.69 -9.24 9.06
CA LYS A 312 -11.18 -8.05 8.33
C LYS A 312 -11.69 -8.46 6.97
N GLY A 313 -12.93 -8.89 7.00
CA GLY A 313 -13.79 -9.06 5.87
C GLY A 313 -13.95 -7.84 4.95
N ILE A 314 -14.71 -8.03 3.87
CA ILE A 314 -15.20 -6.91 3.05
C ILE A 314 -16.22 -6.15 3.90
N SER A 315 -16.08 -4.84 4.02
CA SER A 315 -17.00 -4.00 4.80
C SER A 315 -17.72 -3.00 3.89
N PHE A 316 -19.02 -2.88 4.05
CA PHE A 316 -19.87 -1.91 3.38
C PHE A 316 -20.56 -1.05 4.42
N GLU A 317 -20.57 0.27 4.23
CA GLU A 317 -21.28 1.21 5.09
C GLU A 317 -22.34 1.96 4.28
N MET A 318 -23.52 2.15 4.86
CA MET A 318 -24.57 2.97 4.27
C MET A 318 -25.35 3.73 5.33
N THR A 319 -26.00 4.82 4.93
CA THR A 319 -26.88 5.61 5.80
C THR A 319 -28.21 5.82 5.11
N ILE A 320 -29.30 5.49 5.80
CA ILE A 320 -30.66 5.67 5.29
C ILE A 320 -31.43 6.71 6.12
N PRO A 321 -32.32 7.49 5.50
CA PRO A 321 -33.20 8.40 6.23
C PRO A 321 -34.30 7.63 6.98
N MET A 322 -34.78 8.17 8.10
CA MET A 322 -35.92 7.61 8.85
C MET A 322 -37.26 7.98 8.22
N VAL A 323 -37.52 7.43 7.04
CA VAL A 323 -38.80 7.52 6.32
C VAL A 323 -39.34 6.12 6.08
N ARG A 324 -40.64 6.00 5.82
CA ARG A 324 -41.27 4.70 5.51
C ARG A 324 -40.58 4.07 4.29
N GLU A 325 -40.44 2.75 4.32
CA GLU A 325 -39.86 1.93 3.24
C GLU A 325 -38.34 2.08 3.03
N ALA A 326 -37.66 2.93 3.81
CA ALA A 326 -36.21 3.08 3.73
C ALA A 326 -35.47 1.78 4.13
N GLU A 327 -36.07 0.96 4.98
CA GLU A 327 -35.59 -0.38 5.35
C GLU A 327 -35.46 -1.32 4.15
N LEU A 328 -36.30 -1.15 3.11
CA LEU A 328 -36.23 -1.97 1.89
C LEU A 328 -34.99 -1.66 1.07
N VAL A 329 -34.51 -0.41 1.11
CA VAL A 329 -33.26 0.00 0.44
C VAL A 329 -32.07 -0.72 1.07
N ALA A 330 -32.02 -0.82 2.40
CA ALA A 330 -30.98 -1.57 3.11
C ALA A 330 -31.03 -3.07 2.80
N ALA A 331 -32.24 -3.66 2.78
CA ALA A 331 -32.42 -5.08 2.47
C ALA A 331 -32.04 -5.42 1.02
N GLN A 332 -32.36 -4.55 0.05
CA GLN A 332 -31.97 -4.73 -1.34
C GLN A 332 -30.46 -4.55 -1.54
N ALA A 333 -29.83 -3.58 -0.87
CA ALA A 333 -28.39 -3.41 -0.89
C ALA A 333 -27.68 -4.66 -0.37
N PHE A 334 -28.12 -5.20 0.77
CA PHE A 334 -27.60 -6.45 1.32
C PHE A 334 -27.75 -7.63 0.36
N GLU A 335 -28.90 -7.75 -0.32
CA GLU A 335 -29.14 -8.79 -1.33
C GLU A 335 -28.12 -8.77 -2.46
N GLN A 336 -27.85 -7.59 -3.02
CA GLN A 336 -26.91 -7.41 -4.12
C GLN A 336 -25.48 -7.71 -3.67
N ILE A 337 -25.12 -7.25 -2.47
CA ILE A 337 -23.82 -7.55 -1.87
C ILE A 337 -23.68 -9.07 -1.67
N GLY A 338 -24.68 -9.72 -1.07
CA GLY A 338 -24.66 -11.16 -0.82
C GLY A 338 -24.58 -11.99 -2.10
N LYS A 339 -25.29 -11.60 -3.16
CA LYS A 339 -25.20 -12.23 -4.49
C LYS A 339 -23.82 -12.10 -5.10
N ASN A 340 -23.20 -10.92 -5.04
CA ASN A 340 -21.84 -10.69 -5.53
C ASN A 340 -20.78 -11.47 -4.74
N LEU A 341 -21.05 -11.72 -3.46
CA LEU A 341 -20.20 -12.53 -2.58
C LEU A 341 -20.57 -14.02 -2.59
N HIS A 342 -21.48 -14.46 -3.47
CA HIS A 342 -21.90 -15.85 -3.64
C HIS A 342 -22.44 -16.50 -2.35
N LEU A 343 -23.15 -15.73 -1.51
CA LEU A 343 -23.83 -16.26 -0.34
C LEU A 343 -25.02 -17.14 -0.73
N ASP A 344 -25.33 -18.10 0.14
CA ASP A 344 -26.51 -18.95 0.01
C ASP A 344 -27.81 -18.12 0.01
N GLN A 345 -28.74 -18.44 -0.89
CA GLN A 345 -29.98 -17.67 -1.06
C GLN A 345 -30.86 -17.69 0.20
N ASP A 346 -30.88 -18.79 0.96
CA ASP A 346 -31.65 -18.87 2.20
C ASP A 346 -31.03 -17.97 3.27
N VAL A 347 -29.69 -17.91 3.35
CA VAL A 347 -28.97 -17.00 4.25
C VAL A 347 -29.25 -15.54 3.88
N ILE A 348 -29.24 -15.21 2.59
CA ILE A 348 -29.58 -13.86 2.11
C ILE A 348 -31.01 -13.50 2.55
N GLY A 349 -32.00 -14.36 2.27
CA GLY A 349 -33.40 -14.08 2.62
C GLY A 349 -33.63 -13.94 4.13
N GLN A 350 -33.01 -14.80 4.94
CA GLN A 350 -33.07 -14.72 6.40
C GLN A 350 -32.54 -13.38 6.93
N LEU A 351 -31.37 -12.95 6.44
CA LEU A 351 -30.73 -11.72 6.90
C LEU A 351 -31.42 -10.46 6.35
N GLN A 352 -32.01 -10.51 5.15
CA GLN A 352 -32.86 -9.42 4.66
C GLN A 352 -34.03 -9.16 5.62
N MET A 353 -34.71 -10.22 6.08
CA MET A 353 -35.80 -10.08 7.04
C MET A 353 -35.31 -9.52 8.39
N ALA A 354 -34.15 -9.98 8.87
CA ALA A 354 -33.54 -9.47 10.10
C ALA A 354 -33.15 -7.98 9.99
N ILE A 355 -32.63 -7.55 8.84
CA ILE A 355 -32.29 -6.15 8.55
C ILE A 355 -33.56 -5.29 8.55
N ILE A 356 -34.61 -5.74 7.87
CA ILE A 356 -35.90 -5.03 7.81
C ILE A 356 -36.43 -4.76 9.22
N GLU A 357 -36.51 -5.80 10.07
CA GLU A 357 -37.02 -5.62 11.43
C GLU A 357 -36.11 -4.78 12.31
N ALA A 358 -34.79 -4.92 12.18
CA ALA A 358 -33.86 -4.10 12.94
C ALA A 358 -33.93 -2.62 12.52
N CYS A 359 -34.12 -2.33 11.22
CA CYS A 359 -34.33 -0.98 10.71
C CYS A 359 -35.68 -0.41 11.15
N ILE A 360 -36.77 -1.18 11.10
CA ILE A 360 -38.09 -0.74 11.59
C ILE A 360 -38.00 -0.40 13.07
N ASN A 361 -37.38 -1.25 13.88
CA ASN A 361 -37.15 -0.98 15.31
C ASN A 361 -36.36 0.32 15.51
N ALA A 362 -35.29 0.53 14.72
CA ALA A 362 -34.50 1.75 14.77
C ALA A 362 -35.29 3.00 14.37
N ILE A 363 -36.16 2.91 13.34
CA ILE A 363 -36.99 4.02 12.86
C ILE A 363 -38.12 4.35 13.86
N GLU A 364 -38.78 3.34 14.42
CA GLU A 364 -39.90 3.51 15.35
C GLU A 364 -39.47 4.04 16.73
N HIS A 365 -38.29 3.64 17.19
CA HIS A 365 -37.81 3.97 18.55
C HIS A 365 -36.79 5.11 18.58
N SER A 366 -36.32 5.59 17.43
CA SER A 366 -35.49 6.79 17.32
C SER A 366 -36.28 8.06 17.63
N LYS A 367 -35.73 8.90 18.49
CA LYS A 367 -36.27 10.24 18.83
C LYS A 367 -35.21 11.35 18.74
N GLY A 368 -34.06 11.05 18.15
CA GLY A 368 -32.97 12.00 17.95
C GLY A 368 -33.18 12.92 16.75
N GLU A 369 -32.53 14.09 16.78
CA GLU A 369 -32.66 15.11 15.73
C GLU A 369 -32.03 14.69 14.39
N ASP A 370 -31.02 13.80 14.41
CA ASP A 370 -30.25 13.42 13.21
C ASP A 370 -31.07 12.58 12.20
N ARG A 371 -32.23 12.02 12.62
CA ARG A 371 -33.21 11.26 11.80
C ARG A 371 -32.60 10.34 10.71
N LYS A 372 -31.48 9.70 11.03
CA LYS A 372 -30.73 8.77 10.17
C LYS A 372 -30.48 7.45 10.88
N VAL A 373 -30.46 6.38 10.10
CA VAL A 373 -30.00 5.06 10.53
C VAL A 373 -28.70 4.76 9.78
N HIS A 374 -27.64 4.45 10.53
CA HIS A 374 -26.35 4.04 9.98
C HIS A 374 -26.28 2.52 9.98
N LEU A 375 -25.85 1.93 8.87
CA LEU A 375 -25.69 0.50 8.72
C LEU A 375 -24.27 0.14 8.30
N SER A 376 -23.74 -0.96 8.83
CA SER A 376 -22.56 -1.63 8.29
C SER A 376 -22.85 -3.09 7.98
N PHE A 377 -22.24 -3.62 6.92
CA PHE A 377 -22.22 -5.04 6.56
C PHE A 377 -20.77 -5.50 6.44
N ASP A 378 -20.33 -6.31 7.38
CA ASP A 378 -18.96 -6.76 7.54
C ASP A 378 -18.87 -8.27 7.26
N PHE A 379 -18.21 -8.65 6.16
CA PHE A 379 -18.16 -10.02 5.64
C PHE A 379 -16.79 -10.65 5.82
N SER A 380 -16.55 -11.33 6.95
CA SER A 380 -15.35 -12.13 7.13
C SER A 380 -15.48 -13.47 6.38
N GLY A 381 -14.36 -14.14 6.10
CA GLY A 381 -14.39 -15.47 5.47
C GLY A 381 -15.18 -16.53 6.25
N GLU A 382 -15.56 -16.25 7.51
CA GLU A 382 -16.22 -17.19 8.40
C GLU A 382 -17.57 -16.69 8.93
N SER A 383 -17.88 -15.39 8.80
CA SER A 383 -19.07 -14.77 9.40
C SER A 383 -19.49 -13.48 8.70
N ILE A 384 -20.78 -13.17 8.82
CA ILE A 384 -21.38 -11.89 8.46
C ILE A 384 -21.74 -11.18 9.76
N GLU A 385 -21.27 -9.95 9.93
CA GLU A 385 -21.71 -9.03 10.97
C GLU A 385 -22.49 -7.88 10.32
N ILE A 386 -23.67 -7.58 10.86
CA ILE A 386 -24.52 -6.48 10.40
C ILE A 386 -24.73 -5.55 11.59
N SER A 387 -24.36 -4.29 11.45
CA SER A 387 -24.59 -3.29 12.49
C SER A 387 -25.58 -2.24 12.06
N ILE A 388 -26.50 -1.86 12.96
CA ILE A 388 -27.57 -0.89 12.72
C ILE A 388 -27.61 0.07 13.91
N GLU A 389 -27.27 1.33 13.67
CA GLU A 389 -27.16 2.37 14.68
C GLU A 389 -28.15 3.51 14.40
N SER A 390 -28.86 3.96 15.43
CA SER A 390 -29.80 5.07 15.33
C SER A 390 -29.79 5.96 16.56
N SER A 391 -30.23 7.21 16.38
CA SER A 391 -30.30 8.20 17.45
C SER A 391 -31.59 8.10 18.27
N GLY A 392 -31.53 7.48 19.45
CA GLY A 392 -32.73 7.23 20.26
C GLY A 392 -32.45 6.99 21.74
N ARG A 393 -33.52 7.04 22.55
CA ARG A 393 -33.44 6.70 23.99
C ARG A 393 -33.23 5.20 24.19
N GLU A 394 -32.71 4.88 25.37
CA GLU A 394 -32.37 3.57 25.90
C GLU A 394 -33.47 2.53 25.64
N PHE A 395 -33.27 1.70 24.62
CA PHE A 395 -34.16 0.58 24.31
C PHE A 395 -33.75 -0.71 25.02
N VAL A 396 -32.67 -0.70 25.82
CA VAL A 396 -32.03 -1.88 26.39
C VAL A 396 -31.96 -1.75 27.91
N SER A 397 -32.36 -2.80 28.64
CA SER A 397 -32.15 -2.86 30.09
C SER A 397 -30.65 -2.92 30.41
N PRO A 398 -30.08 -2.01 31.21
CA PRO A 398 -28.66 -2.01 31.55
C PRO A 398 -28.22 -3.24 32.36
N GLU A 399 -29.17 -3.97 32.97
CA GLU A 399 -28.88 -5.16 33.79
C GLU A 399 -28.89 -6.46 32.98
N VAL A 400 -29.67 -6.53 31.88
CA VAL A 400 -29.95 -7.79 31.15
C VAL A 400 -29.48 -7.73 29.69
N GLY A 401 -29.21 -6.54 29.14
CA GLY A 401 -28.81 -6.39 27.73
C GLY A 401 -29.92 -6.70 26.72
N GLU A 402 -31.17 -6.83 27.20
CA GLU A 402 -32.34 -7.11 26.37
C GLU A 402 -33.24 -5.89 26.19
N PRO A 403 -33.98 -5.81 25.06
CA PRO A 403 -34.91 -4.73 24.83
C PRO A 403 -36.03 -4.60 25.87
N PHE A 404 -36.52 -3.39 26.13
CA PHE A 404 -37.72 -3.16 26.96
C PHE A 404 -39.00 -3.66 26.26
N THR A 405 -39.18 -4.97 26.10
CA THR A 405 -40.46 -5.53 25.66
C THR A 405 -41.41 -5.55 26.85
N SER A 406 -42.33 -4.58 26.95
CA SER A 406 -43.42 -4.69 27.91
C SER A 406 -44.28 -5.90 27.53
N ARG A 407 -44.43 -6.85 28.46
CA ARG A 407 -45.30 -8.04 28.30
C ARG A 407 -46.73 -7.67 27.85
N LEU A 408 -47.18 -6.46 28.20
CA LEU A 408 -48.50 -5.91 27.88
C LEU A 408 -48.70 -5.59 26.37
N LEU A 409 -47.64 -5.34 25.58
CA LEU A 409 -47.77 -5.06 24.14
C LEU A 409 -47.96 -6.31 23.27
N LYS A 410 -47.52 -7.48 23.77
CA LYS A 410 -47.57 -8.76 23.04
C LYS A 410 -49.01 -9.28 22.84
N GLU A 411 -49.94 -8.92 23.73
CA GLU A 411 -51.30 -9.50 23.74
C GLU A 411 -52.35 -8.66 23.00
N GLU A 412 -52.14 -7.35 22.80
CA GLU A 412 -53.18 -6.47 22.22
C GLU A 412 -52.94 -6.03 20.75
N THR A 413 -51.72 -6.13 20.21
CA THR A 413 -51.41 -5.55 18.87
C THR A 413 -50.64 -6.45 17.92
N GLY A 414 -50.20 -7.64 18.35
CA GLY A 414 -49.29 -8.49 17.59
C GLY A 414 -47.89 -7.89 17.39
N ARG A 415 -47.54 -6.78 18.07
CA ARG A 415 -46.21 -6.15 18.02
C ARG A 415 -45.32 -6.70 19.14
N GLY A 416 -44.07 -7.00 18.80
CA GLY A 416 -43.08 -7.57 19.72
C GLY A 416 -42.44 -8.88 19.27
N TRP A 417 -42.72 -9.36 18.05
CA TRP A 417 -42.08 -10.55 17.45
C TRP A 417 -40.75 -10.24 16.77
N GLY A 418 -40.45 -8.97 16.46
CA GLY A 418 -39.31 -8.60 15.62
C GLY A 418 -37.95 -9.05 16.17
N ILE A 419 -37.72 -8.92 17.49
CA ILE A 419 -36.46 -9.36 18.12
C ILE A 419 -36.35 -10.90 18.13
N ASP A 420 -37.45 -11.59 18.42
CA ASP A 420 -37.49 -13.06 18.42
C ASP A 420 -37.25 -13.61 16.99
N LEU A 421 -37.76 -12.90 15.97
CA LEU A 421 -37.53 -13.19 14.56
C LEU A 421 -36.06 -12.96 14.15
N ILE A 422 -35.48 -11.81 14.52
CA ILE A 422 -34.05 -11.53 14.29
C ILE A 422 -33.16 -12.59 14.95
N LYS A 423 -33.45 -12.96 16.20
CA LYS A 423 -32.72 -14.02 16.93
C LYS A 423 -32.84 -15.38 16.23
N SER A 424 -33.96 -15.68 15.56
CA SER A 424 -34.13 -16.95 14.82
C SER A 424 -33.26 -17.04 13.57
N PHE A 425 -32.89 -15.89 12.96
CA PHE A 425 -32.13 -15.82 11.72
C PHE A 425 -30.64 -15.58 11.92
N THR A 426 -30.21 -15.23 13.12
CA THR A 426 -28.82 -14.88 13.47
C THR A 426 -28.27 -15.86 14.52
N ASP A 427 -26.95 -15.98 14.63
CA ASP A 427 -26.33 -16.76 15.71
C ASP A 427 -26.21 -15.96 17.00
N SER A 428 -25.99 -14.64 16.88
CA SER A 428 -26.00 -13.74 18.03
C SER A 428 -26.55 -12.37 17.68
N VAL A 429 -27.20 -11.75 18.66
CA VAL A 429 -27.69 -10.38 18.62
C VAL A 429 -27.14 -9.67 19.85
N LYS A 430 -26.43 -8.55 19.65
CA LYS A 430 -25.91 -7.70 20.71
C LYS A 430 -26.48 -6.29 20.58
N PHE A 431 -26.66 -5.64 21.72
CA PHE A 431 -27.07 -4.24 21.78
C PHE A 431 -26.00 -3.45 22.53
N GLU A 432 -25.53 -2.37 21.91
CA GLU A 432 -24.50 -1.49 22.46
C GLU A 432 -25.03 -0.05 22.54
N LYS A 433 -24.62 0.65 23.61
CA LYS A 433 -24.85 2.08 23.76
C LYS A 433 -23.68 2.83 23.14
N THR A 434 -23.97 3.73 22.20
CA THR A 434 -22.98 4.55 21.51
C THR A 434 -23.20 6.03 21.81
N GLU A 435 -22.25 6.89 21.42
CA GLU A 435 -22.42 8.35 21.51
C GLU A 435 -23.63 8.85 20.69
N ARG A 436 -24.02 8.12 19.64
CA ARG A 436 -25.14 8.47 18.76
C ARG A 436 -26.47 7.93 19.25
N GLY A 437 -26.49 6.84 20.03
CA GLY A 437 -27.72 6.25 20.57
C GLY A 437 -27.58 4.77 20.86
N THR A 438 -28.36 3.94 20.16
CA THR A 438 -28.35 2.48 20.30
C THR A 438 -27.86 1.84 19.01
N LYS A 439 -26.91 0.92 19.12
CA LYS A 439 -26.39 0.09 18.03
C LYS A 439 -26.78 -1.37 18.25
N VAL A 440 -27.42 -1.98 17.26
CA VAL A 440 -27.71 -3.41 17.22
C VAL A 440 -26.67 -4.08 16.33
N ILE A 441 -26.10 -5.18 16.80
CA ILE A 441 -25.11 -5.97 16.06
C ILE A 441 -25.65 -7.39 15.90
N LEU A 442 -25.81 -7.82 14.66
CA LEU A 442 -26.26 -9.15 14.27
C LEU A 442 -25.07 -9.93 13.74
N VAL A 443 -24.86 -11.17 14.19
CA VAL A 443 -23.78 -12.03 13.69
C VAL A 443 -24.34 -13.35 13.19
N LYS A 444 -23.92 -13.76 11.99
CA LYS A 444 -24.26 -15.05 11.36
C LYS A 444 -22.98 -15.73 10.88
N SER A 445 -22.79 -16.98 11.24
CA SER A 445 -21.65 -17.81 10.85
C SER A 445 -21.94 -18.47 9.50
N LEU A 446 -20.94 -18.53 8.62
CA LEU A 446 -21.03 -19.12 7.29
C LEU A 446 -20.60 -20.60 7.25
N ARG A 447 -20.13 -21.15 8.36
CA ARG A 447 -19.87 -22.60 8.49
C ARG A 447 -21.17 -23.35 8.77
N PRO A 448 -21.36 -24.56 8.22
CA PRO A 448 -22.48 -25.42 8.59
C PRO A 448 -22.44 -25.66 10.11
N ARG A 449 -23.57 -25.48 10.80
CA ARG A 449 -23.72 -26.00 12.15
C ARG A 449 -23.63 -27.52 12.05
N ASP A 450 -22.54 -28.12 12.50
CA ASP A 450 -22.54 -29.55 12.82
C ASP A 450 -23.72 -29.78 13.77
N SER A 451 -24.64 -30.61 13.30
CA SER A 451 -25.91 -30.88 13.96
C SER A 451 -25.63 -31.63 15.26
N ILE A 452 -25.53 -30.89 16.36
CA ILE A 452 -25.69 -31.46 17.71
C ILE A 452 -27.19 -31.76 17.87
N HIS A 453 -27.65 -32.87 17.29
CA HIS A 453 -28.92 -33.51 17.62
C HIS A 453 -28.72 -35.03 17.71
N GLY A 454 -28.59 -35.49 18.95
CA GLY A 454 -29.22 -36.72 19.45
C GLY A 454 -28.81 -38.06 18.84
N LYS A 455 -27.77 -38.67 19.40
CA LYS A 455 -27.85 -40.11 19.73
C LYS A 455 -28.28 -40.23 21.19
N LYS A 456 -29.59 -40.25 21.40
CA LYS A 456 -30.18 -41.00 22.51
C LYS A 456 -30.14 -42.48 22.16
N ASP A 457 -29.98 -43.28 23.19
CA ASP A 457 -29.94 -44.74 23.21
C ASP A 457 -30.97 -45.41 22.28
N THR A 458 -30.55 -46.53 21.70
CA THR A 458 -31.43 -47.68 21.50
C THR A 458 -30.60 -48.94 21.48
N ASP A 459 -30.85 -49.74 22.52
CA ASP A 459 -30.64 -51.18 22.69
C ASP A 459 -30.16 -51.99 21.48
N GLN A 460 -29.03 -52.68 21.66
CA GLN A 460 -28.93 -54.14 21.62
C GLN A 460 -27.61 -54.64 22.21
#